data_AF-A0A2U8WNL0-F1
#
_entry.id   AF-A0A2U8WNL0-F1
#
_cell.length_a   1.000
_cell.length_b   1.000
_cell.length_c   1.000
_cell.angle_alpha   90.00
_cell.angle_beta   90.00
_cell.angle_gamma   90.00
#
_symmetry.space_group_name_H-M   'P 1'
#
loop_
_entity.id
_entity.type
_entity.pdbx_description
1 polymer ?
#
loop_
_entity_poly.entity_id
_entity_poly.type
_entity_poly.pdbx_seq_one_letter_code
_entity_poly.pdbx_strand_id
1 'polypeptide(L)'
;MKFWLGLAGALSVAATGAVLTMEGPSPDATPAPAAVPPPAGSAAEATEADRAGVPRQMQARAILARQAGEPPRPPAKPVAPAPDPRAAEEARLQAEARLQAEARLQAEARVRQAEGEAAEGRRRLEQAEARASDLSQAAAAARHQLAAARAEVEALRAQALQDRDASRSLTTAEEARRVAEGAADGHRQALDAERARGEHLASALSEAQRRVAALEGAVETARVALQAQAASAARERAMMRAGLRRLAVALRAAQVARSEATARAAQVAGERDRAEQGRLAAEQAGAETRGRLDRLRSSPDHAAGPRPQAGRGSEPSLVLRARPGAAPSPTSAAALDEERLLARVAVLIGRGDISGARLFLTLGVRNGSARATALLAETYDPDRLAALQVRGMRGDPERASALYRQAQKDRGQENQGRENQGPENQGPENQEPQGTPAGLAGRGPATWTNPVRQAGLPGPVLSGVLAPAVPSLAAPWGGE
;
A
#
# COMPACT_ATOMS: atom_id res chain seq x y z
N MET A 1 -13.16 -32.62 -52.95
CA MET A 1 -13.48 -31.20 -53.16
C MET A 1 -13.83 -30.43 -51.87
N LYS A 2 -13.15 -30.70 -50.74
CA LYS A 2 -13.34 -29.93 -49.48
C LYS A 2 -12.04 -29.35 -48.91
N PHE A 3 -10.93 -29.48 -49.64
CA PHE A 3 -9.61 -29.00 -49.24
C PHE A 3 -9.24 -27.60 -49.80
N TRP A 4 -10.08 -27.02 -50.66
CA TRP A 4 -9.77 -25.77 -51.34
C TRP A 4 -10.38 -24.50 -50.71
N LEU A 5 -11.27 -24.62 -49.73
CA LEU A 5 -11.87 -23.45 -49.05
C LEU A 5 -11.07 -22.95 -47.83
N GLY A 6 -10.03 -23.68 -47.39
CA GLY A 6 -9.19 -23.27 -46.26
C GLY A 6 -8.03 -22.32 -46.62
N LEU A 7 -7.64 -22.24 -47.90
CA LEU A 7 -6.43 -21.50 -48.31
C LEU A 7 -6.70 -20.03 -48.68
N ALA A 8 -7.96 -19.65 -48.96
CA ALA A 8 -8.31 -18.28 -49.34
C ALA A 8 -8.43 -17.31 -48.14
N GLY A 9 -8.58 -17.83 -46.91
CA GLY A 9 -8.69 -17.01 -45.70
C GLY A 9 -7.34 -16.58 -45.09
N ALA A 10 -6.23 -17.22 -45.47
CA ALA A 10 -4.91 -16.95 -44.88
C ALA A 10 -4.08 -15.90 -45.66
N LEU A 11 -4.53 -15.50 -46.85
CA LEU A 11 -3.80 -14.57 -47.73
C LEU A 11 -4.26 -13.11 -47.65
N SER A 12 -5.32 -12.82 -46.88
CA SER A 12 -5.87 -11.46 -46.72
C SER A 12 -5.31 -10.68 -45.52
N VAL A 13 -4.48 -11.30 -44.66
CA VAL A 13 -3.88 -10.65 -43.47
C VAL A 13 -2.42 -10.20 -43.71
N ALA A 14 -1.80 -10.56 -44.84
CA ALA A 14 -0.41 -10.20 -45.14
C ALA A 14 -0.23 -8.95 -46.03
N ALA A 15 -1.31 -8.28 -46.45
CA ALA A 15 -1.25 -7.20 -47.44
C ALA A 15 -1.50 -5.77 -46.89
N THR A 16 -1.52 -5.58 -45.57
CA THR A 16 -1.74 -4.25 -44.95
C THR A 16 -0.62 -3.87 -43.97
N GLY A 17 0.60 -4.32 -44.24
CA GLY A 17 1.76 -4.11 -43.36
C GLY A 17 3.05 -3.70 -44.10
N ALA A 18 2.96 -2.97 -45.20
CA ALA A 18 4.14 -2.59 -45.97
C ALA A 18 3.98 -1.30 -46.81
N VAL A 19 3.56 -0.17 -46.22
CA VAL A 19 3.88 1.17 -46.75
C VAL A 19 3.91 2.16 -45.60
N LEU A 20 5.11 2.50 -45.10
CA LEU A 20 5.50 3.80 -44.50
C LEU A 20 6.78 3.64 -43.64
N THR A 21 7.90 3.39 -44.32
CA THR A 21 9.23 3.77 -43.81
C THR A 21 10.05 4.23 -44.99
N MET A 22 10.17 5.55 -45.20
CA MET A 22 11.31 6.23 -45.84
C MET A 22 10.99 7.72 -45.96
N GLU A 23 11.19 8.46 -44.86
CA GLU A 23 11.51 9.88 -44.93
C GLU A 23 12.21 10.25 -43.61
N GLY A 24 13.54 10.32 -43.66
CA GLY A 24 14.35 10.84 -42.57
C GLY A 24 14.39 12.36 -42.63
N PRO A 25 14.30 13.08 -41.49
CA PRO A 25 14.56 14.50 -41.49
C PRO A 25 16.06 14.78 -41.34
N SER A 26 16.57 15.61 -42.25
CA SER A 26 17.86 16.28 -42.16
C SER A 26 18.04 17.02 -40.82
N PRO A 27 19.27 17.12 -40.30
CA PRO A 27 19.60 18.04 -39.23
C PRO A 27 19.95 19.40 -39.86
N ASP A 28 19.11 20.40 -39.67
CA ASP A 28 19.50 21.83 -39.58
C ASP A 28 18.24 22.71 -39.61
N ALA A 29 17.71 22.99 -38.42
CA ALA A 29 16.86 24.16 -38.20
C ALA A 29 16.94 24.56 -36.73
N THR A 30 17.70 25.61 -36.47
CA THR A 30 17.75 26.36 -35.22
C THR A 30 16.34 26.82 -34.83
N PRO A 31 15.86 26.55 -33.60
CA PRO A 31 14.58 27.10 -33.16
C PRO A 31 14.76 28.55 -32.70
N ALA A 32 14.10 29.46 -33.41
CA ALA A 32 13.80 30.80 -32.92
C ALA A 32 12.90 30.74 -31.66
N PRO A 33 13.04 31.66 -30.70
CA PRO A 33 12.32 31.61 -29.43
C PRO A 33 10.83 31.92 -29.63
N ALA A 34 9.97 30.95 -29.35
CA ALA A 34 8.53 31.13 -29.28
C ALA A 34 8.15 31.93 -28.02
N ALA A 35 7.30 32.93 -28.23
CA ALA A 35 6.79 33.85 -27.23
C ALA A 35 6.03 33.12 -26.11
N VAL A 36 6.32 33.57 -24.89
CA VAL A 36 5.63 33.22 -23.65
C VAL A 36 4.16 33.68 -23.71
N PRO A 37 3.16 32.80 -23.52
CA PRO A 37 1.78 33.25 -23.32
C PRO A 37 1.62 33.85 -21.90
N PRO A 38 0.80 34.89 -21.72
CA PRO A 38 0.59 35.52 -20.42
C PRO A 38 -0.13 34.56 -19.45
N PRO A 39 0.12 34.67 -18.13
CA PRO A 39 -0.51 33.83 -17.15
C PRO A 39 -2.02 34.09 -17.12
N ALA A 40 -2.80 33.01 -17.23
CA ALA A 40 -4.23 33.02 -16.98
C ALA A 40 -4.49 33.58 -15.57
N GLY A 41 -5.31 34.61 -15.52
CA GLY A 41 -5.68 35.31 -14.30
C GLY A 41 -6.25 34.35 -13.26
N SER A 42 -5.79 34.55 -12.03
CA SER A 42 -6.38 34.02 -10.81
C SER A 42 -7.89 34.28 -10.81
N ALA A 43 -8.67 33.20 -10.98
CA ALA A 43 -10.07 33.21 -10.61
C ALA A 43 -10.14 33.51 -9.11
N ALA A 44 -10.51 34.74 -8.79
CA ALA A 44 -10.78 35.17 -7.43
C ALA A 44 -11.84 34.25 -6.83
N GLU A 45 -11.53 33.67 -5.67
CA GLU A 45 -12.49 33.04 -4.79
C GLU A 45 -13.56 34.08 -4.46
N ALA A 46 -14.71 33.98 -5.11
CA ALA A 46 -15.91 34.70 -4.76
C ALA A 46 -16.37 34.19 -3.39
N THR A 47 -15.98 34.92 -2.34
CA THR A 47 -16.44 34.68 -0.98
C THR A 47 -17.96 34.70 -0.91
N GLU A 48 -18.52 33.77 -0.14
CA GLU A 48 -19.95 33.53 0.10
C GLU A 48 -20.75 34.80 0.50
N ALA A 49 -20.07 35.87 0.91
CA ALA A 49 -20.65 37.19 1.17
C ALA A 49 -21.24 37.89 -0.06
N ASP A 50 -20.74 37.61 -1.28
CA ASP A 50 -21.25 38.25 -2.51
C ASP A 50 -22.56 37.63 -3.01
N ARG A 51 -22.95 36.43 -2.56
CA ARG A 51 -24.26 35.83 -2.90
C ARG A 51 -25.42 36.39 -2.07
N ALA A 52 -25.15 37.04 -0.94
CA ALA A 52 -26.19 37.51 -0.02
C ALA A 52 -26.75 38.90 -0.36
N GLY A 53 -26.34 39.52 -1.47
CA GLY A 53 -26.92 40.81 -1.91
C GLY A 53 -26.77 41.93 -0.88
N VAL A 54 -25.74 41.88 -0.04
CA VAL A 54 -25.50 42.92 0.97
C VAL A 54 -24.81 44.10 0.29
N PRO A 55 -25.42 45.31 0.24
CA PRO A 55 -24.82 46.46 -0.42
C PRO A 55 -23.48 46.81 0.24
N ARG A 56 -22.42 46.98 -0.57
CA ARG A 56 -21.03 47.24 -0.14
C ARG A 56 -20.86 48.39 0.86
N GLN A 57 -21.83 49.30 0.95
CA GLN A 57 -21.84 50.39 1.94
C GLN A 57 -22.05 49.91 3.39
N MET A 58 -22.66 48.74 3.63
CA MET A 58 -22.82 48.18 4.99
C MET A 58 -21.55 47.51 5.52
N GLN A 59 -20.70 46.96 4.64
CA GLN A 59 -19.45 46.31 5.06
C GLN A 59 -18.41 47.31 5.60
N ALA A 60 -18.40 48.55 5.08
CA ALA A 60 -17.51 49.60 5.59
C ALA A 60 -17.91 50.09 7.00
N ARG A 61 -19.20 50.05 7.37
CA ARG A 61 -19.66 50.41 8.73
C ARG A 61 -19.35 49.34 9.77
N ALA A 62 -19.35 48.06 9.40
CA ALA A 62 -19.02 46.97 10.32
C ALA A 62 -17.55 46.94 10.75
N ILE A 63 -16.64 47.41 9.88
CA ILE A 63 -15.20 47.45 10.19
C ILE A 63 -14.85 48.69 11.05
N LEU A 64 -15.52 49.83 10.85
CA LEU A 64 -15.30 51.04 11.65
C LEU A 64 -15.97 50.99 13.04
N ALA A 65 -17.10 50.29 13.20
CA ALA A 65 -17.74 50.13 14.52
C ALA A 65 -16.93 49.24 15.49
N ARG A 66 -15.99 48.43 14.97
CA ARG A 66 -15.13 47.56 15.81
C ARG A 66 -13.91 48.28 16.39
N GLN A 67 -13.58 49.48 15.91
CA GLN A 67 -12.46 50.28 16.43
C GLN A 67 -12.85 51.31 17.50
N ALA A 68 -14.13 51.54 17.76
CA ALA A 68 -14.59 52.64 18.63
C ALA A 68 -15.35 52.21 19.90
N GLY A 69 -15.41 50.93 20.21
CA GLY A 69 -16.16 50.42 21.36
C GLY A 69 -15.32 49.53 22.25
N GLU A 70 -14.45 50.13 23.07
CA GLU A 70 -13.84 49.46 24.21
C GLU A 70 -14.95 49.19 25.24
N PRO A 71 -15.36 47.93 25.48
CA PRO A 71 -16.42 47.64 26.43
C PRO A 71 -15.95 48.03 27.85
N PRO A 72 -16.84 48.58 28.70
CA PRO A 72 -16.49 48.97 30.06
C PRO A 72 -15.91 47.77 30.80
N ARG A 73 -14.70 47.99 31.32
CA ARG A 73 -13.91 47.04 32.11
C ARG A 73 -14.80 46.45 33.21
N PRO A 74 -15.11 45.13 33.18
CA PRO A 74 -15.93 44.54 34.21
C PRO A 74 -15.24 44.70 35.57
N PRO A 75 -16.01 44.95 36.65
CA PRO A 75 -15.47 45.15 37.98
C PRO A 75 -14.62 43.93 38.37
N ALA A 76 -13.44 44.20 38.93
CA ALA A 76 -12.45 43.22 39.33
C ALA A 76 -13.10 42.10 40.13
N LYS A 77 -13.25 40.93 39.49
CA LYS A 77 -13.74 39.71 40.11
C LYS A 77 -12.75 39.34 41.22
N PRO A 78 -13.22 39.06 42.45
CA PRO A 78 -12.35 38.66 43.55
C PRO A 78 -11.51 37.45 43.13
N VAL A 79 -10.21 37.52 43.41
CA VAL A 79 -9.21 36.52 43.08
C VAL A 79 -9.64 35.19 43.69
N ALA A 80 -10.23 34.33 42.86
CA ALA A 80 -10.55 32.97 43.24
C ALA A 80 -9.24 32.22 43.55
N PRO A 81 -9.22 31.37 44.59
CA PRO A 81 -8.04 30.59 44.94
C PRO A 81 -7.57 29.77 43.73
N ALA A 82 -6.25 29.76 43.52
CA ALA A 82 -5.63 29.06 42.40
C ALA A 82 -6.10 27.59 42.39
N PRO A 83 -6.71 27.10 41.28
CA PRO A 83 -7.15 25.72 41.21
C PRO A 83 -5.96 24.78 41.35
N ASP A 84 -6.16 23.69 42.09
CA ASP A 84 -5.16 22.64 42.28
C ASP A 84 -4.64 22.16 40.91
N PRO A 85 -3.32 22.22 40.64
CA PRO A 85 -2.76 21.87 39.33
C PRO A 85 -3.11 20.46 38.88
N ARG A 86 -3.38 19.53 39.82
CA ARG A 86 -3.81 18.16 39.49
C ARG A 86 -5.21 18.12 38.89
N ALA A 87 -6.14 18.89 39.44
CA ALA A 87 -7.50 18.99 38.89
C ALA A 87 -7.51 19.62 37.48
N ALA A 88 -6.59 20.55 37.21
CA ALA A 88 -6.43 21.15 35.88
C ALA A 88 -5.87 20.15 34.85
N GLU A 89 -4.94 19.27 35.24
CA GLU A 89 -4.39 18.24 34.38
C GLU A 89 -5.43 17.14 34.07
N GLU A 90 -6.19 16.69 35.07
CA GLU A 90 -7.30 15.75 34.87
C GLU A 90 -8.38 16.32 33.95
N ALA A 91 -8.74 17.59 34.10
CA ALA A 91 -9.70 18.25 33.22
C ALA A 91 -9.22 18.32 31.76
N ARG A 92 -7.92 18.51 31.53
CA ARG A 92 -7.32 18.51 30.18
C ARG A 92 -7.37 17.12 29.56
N LEU A 93 -6.99 16.07 30.31
CA LEU A 93 -7.07 14.69 29.83
C LEU A 93 -8.52 14.28 29.51
N GLN A 94 -9.49 14.70 30.34
CA GLN A 94 -10.90 14.48 30.06
C GLN A 94 -11.37 15.24 28.81
N ALA A 95 -10.92 16.48 28.61
CA ALA A 95 -11.25 17.25 27.41
C ALA A 95 -10.65 16.61 26.14
N GLU A 96 -9.41 16.15 26.19
CA GLU A 96 -8.77 15.41 25.09
C GLU A 96 -9.49 14.09 24.79
N ALA A 97 -9.90 13.34 25.82
CA ALA A 97 -10.67 12.12 25.64
C ALA A 97 -12.04 12.39 24.98
N ARG A 98 -12.71 13.49 25.34
CA ARG A 98 -13.97 13.92 24.69
C ARG A 98 -13.75 14.28 23.23
N LEU A 99 -12.72 15.07 22.91
CA LEU A 99 -12.38 15.42 21.53
C LEU A 99 -12.03 14.18 20.69
N GLN A 100 -11.32 13.21 21.27
CA GLN A 100 -11.04 11.94 20.59
C GLN A 100 -12.32 11.12 20.37
N ALA A 101 -13.24 11.08 21.33
CA ALA A 101 -14.52 10.40 21.18
C ALA A 101 -15.40 11.06 20.11
N GLU A 102 -15.48 12.40 20.08
CA GLU A 102 -16.19 13.16 19.04
C GLU A 102 -15.57 12.92 17.66
N ALA A 103 -14.24 12.91 17.55
CA ALA A 103 -13.55 12.62 16.30
C ALA A 103 -13.83 11.19 15.80
N ARG A 104 -13.93 10.21 16.71
CA ARG A 104 -14.34 8.83 16.36
C ARG A 104 -15.77 8.77 15.85
N LEU A 105 -16.71 9.43 16.53
CA LEU A 105 -18.11 9.49 16.09
C LEU A 105 -18.26 10.18 14.73
N GLN A 106 -17.51 11.26 14.47
CA GLN A 106 -17.48 11.91 13.17
C GLN A 106 -16.89 11.01 12.08
N ALA A 107 -15.84 10.25 12.39
CA ALA A 107 -15.25 9.30 11.45
C ALA A 107 -16.24 8.17 11.11
N GLU A 108 -16.92 7.60 12.12
CA GLU A 108 -17.96 6.58 11.93
C GLU A 108 -19.14 7.11 11.12
N ALA A 109 -19.58 8.35 11.36
CA ALA A 109 -20.64 8.99 10.58
C ALA A 109 -20.25 9.14 9.09
N ARG A 110 -19.00 9.54 8.81
CA ARG A 110 -18.49 9.62 7.43
C ARG A 110 -18.40 8.26 6.74
N VAL A 111 -18.01 7.22 7.48
CA VAL A 111 -18.00 5.85 6.95
C VAL A 111 -19.42 5.39 6.60
N ARG A 112 -20.39 5.60 7.49
CA ARG A 112 -21.80 5.27 7.21
C ARG A 112 -22.36 6.05 6.02
N GLN A 113 -22.00 7.33 5.88
CA GLN A 113 -22.40 8.12 4.73
C GLN A 113 -21.81 7.55 3.42
N ALA A 114 -20.50 7.24 3.41
CA ALA A 114 -19.84 6.65 2.24
C ALA A 114 -20.41 5.26 1.89
N GLU A 115 -20.79 4.46 2.89
CA GLU A 115 -21.47 3.18 2.69
C GLU A 115 -22.87 3.37 2.08
N GLY A 116 -23.61 4.39 2.53
CA GLY A 116 -24.91 4.76 1.95
C GLY A 116 -24.79 5.17 0.48
N GLU A 117 -23.86 6.07 0.16
CA GLU A 117 -23.59 6.52 -1.22
C GLU A 117 -23.14 5.35 -2.11
N ALA A 118 -22.30 4.44 -1.60
CA ALA A 118 -21.88 3.24 -2.32
C ALA A 118 -23.05 2.26 -2.56
N ALA A 119 -23.95 2.10 -1.59
CA ALA A 119 -25.15 1.26 -1.75
C ALA A 119 -26.12 1.85 -2.78
N GLU A 120 -26.32 3.17 -2.80
CA GLU A 120 -27.10 3.84 -3.83
C GLU A 120 -26.47 3.69 -5.21
N GLY A 121 -25.14 3.80 -5.30
CA GLY A 121 -24.39 3.56 -6.54
C GLY A 121 -24.63 2.15 -7.10
N ARG A 122 -24.61 1.13 -6.25
CA ARG A 122 -24.92 -0.26 -6.65
C ARG A 122 -26.35 -0.41 -7.16
N ARG A 123 -27.33 0.17 -6.47
CA ARG A 123 -28.73 0.14 -6.90
C ARG A 123 -28.94 0.81 -8.26
N ARG A 124 -28.24 1.91 -8.54
CA ARG A 124 -28.29 2.56 -9.86
C ARG A 124 -27.70 1.69 -10.95
N LEU A 125 -26.61 0.97 -10.66
CA LEU A 125 -25.98 0.05 -11.59
C LEU A 125 -26.88 -1.16 -11.87
N GLU A 126 -27.45 -1.79 -10.83
CA GLU A 126 -28.44 -2.86 -10.97
C GLU A 126 -29.66 -2.43 -11.79
N GLN A 127 -30.18 -1.21 -11.58
CA GLN A 127 -31.28 -0.67 -12.39
C GLN A 127 -30.88 -0.43 -13.85
N ALA A 128 -29.64 -0.01 -14.11
CA ALA A 128 -29.14 0.17 -15.47
C ALA A 128 -28.97 -1.17 -16.20
N GLU A 129 -28.47 -2.19 -15.50
CA GLU A 129 -28.34 -3.55 -16.03
C GLU A 129 -29.72 -4.17 -16.33
N ALA A 130 -30.69 -4.01 -15.42
CA ALA A 130 -32.07 -4.45 -15.65
C ALA A 130 -32.67 -3.79 -16.90
N ARG A 131 -32.53 -2.46 -17.04
CA ARG A 131 -33.00 -1.73 -18.24
C ARG A 131 -32.30 -2.19 -19.52
N ALA A 132 -31.00 -2.49 -19.46
CA ALA A 132 -30.28 -3.00 -20.60
C ALA A 132 -30.76 -4.41 -21.01
N SER A 133 -31.08 -5.26 -20.03
CA SER A 133 -31.68 -6.58 -20.26
C SER A 133 -33.06 -6.47 -20.93
N ASP A 134 -33.93 -5.59 -20.41
CA ASP A 134 -35.27 -5.35 -20.96
C ASP A 134 -35.21 -4.85 -22.42
N LEU A 135 -34.30 -3.92 -22.71
CA LEU A 135 -34.07 -3.41 -24.08
C LEU A 135 -33.53 -4.50 -25.01
N SER A 136 -32.66 -5.39 -24.52
CA SER A 136 -32.16 -6.53 -25.29
C SER A 136 -33.27 -7.52 -25.63
N GLN A 137 -34.13 -7.85 -24.66
CA GLN A 137 -35.29 -8.71 -24.88
C GLN A 137 -36.29 -8.10 -25.87
N ALA A 138 -36.58 -6.80 -25.74
CA ALA A 138 -37.44 -6.08 -26.68
C ALA A 138 -36.88 -6.09 -28.11
N ALA A 139 -35.55 -5.91 -28.26
CA ALA A 139 -34.89 -5.99 -29.57
C ALA A 139 -34.96 -7.41 -30.17
N ALA A 140 -34.83 -8.46 -29.36
CA ALA A 140 -35.00 -9.85 -29.81
C ALA A 140 -36.44 -10.12 -30.28
N ALA A 141 -37.44 -9.67 -29.52
CA ALA A 141 -38.85 -9.78 -29.91
C ALA A 141 -39.17 -9.05 -31.23
N ALA A 142 -38.63 -7.84 -31.41
CA ALA A 142 -38.79 -7.09 -32.66
C ALA A 142 -38.17 -7.82 -33.87
N ARG A 143 -37.01 -8.48 -33.69
CA ARG A 143 -36.39 -9.31 -34.75
C ARG A 143 -37.26 -10.50 -35.12
N HIS A 144 -37.88 -11.16 -34.14
CA HIS A 144 -38.82 -12.25 -34.40
C HIS A 144 -40.07 -11.78 -35.15
N GLN A 145 -40.63 -10.62 -34.79
CA GLN A 145 -41.77 -10.03 -35.50
C GLN A 145 -41.44 -9.66 -36.95
N LEU A 146 -40.25 -9.08 -37.20
CA LEU A 146 -39.79 -8.79 -38.55
C LEU A 146 -39.57 -10.07 -39.38
N ALA A 147 -39.07 -11.14 -38.76
CA ALA A 147 -38.92 -12.44 -39.43
C ALA A 147 -40.29 -13.04 -39.80
N ALA A 148 -41.27 -12.97 -38.90
CA ALA A 148 -42.64 -13.43 -39.15
C ALA A 148 -43.31 -12.63 -40.28
N ALA A 149 -43.22 -11.30 -40.26
CA ALA A 149 -43.77 -10.45 -41.31
C ALA A 149 -43.14 -10.72 -42.69
N ARG A 150 -41.83 -11.02 -42.74
CA ARG A 150 -41.17 -11.42 -44.00
C ARG A 150 -41.71 -12.75 -44.53
N ALA A 151 -41.94 -13.73 -43.65
CA ALA A 151 -42.51 -15.02 -44.04
C ALA A 151 -43.94 -14.88 -44.58
N GLU A 152 -44.76 -14.01 -43.98
CA GLU A 152 -46.11 -13.71 -44.48
C GLU A 152 -46.09 -13.08 -45.89
N VAL A 153 -45.18 -12.11 -46.13
CA VAL A 153 -45.01 -11.49 -47.46
C VAL A 153 -44.56 -12.51 -48.51
N GLU A 154 -43.66 -13.43 -48.14
CA GLU A 154 -43.24 -14.52 -49.03
C GLU A 154 -44.37 -15.50 -49.33
N ALA A 155 -45.19 -15.85 -48.34
CA ALA A 155 -46.37 -16.70 -48.53
C ALA A 155 -47.40 -16.06 -49.47
N LEU A 156 -47.71 -14.77 -49.28
CA LEU A 156 -48.61 -14.02 -50.17
C LEU A 156 -48.06 -13.93 -51.60
N ARG A 157 -46.74 -13.76 -51.76
CA ARG A 157 -46.09 -13.81 -53.08
C ARG A 157 -46.24 -15.18 -53.74
N ALA A 158 -46.06 -16.27 -53.00
CA ALA A 158 -46.23 -17.62 -53.53
C ALA A 158 -47.67 -17.86 -53.99
N GLN A 159 -48.66 -17.37 -53.22
CA GLN A 159 -50.07 -17.48 -53.56
C GLN A 159 -50.45 -16.64 -54.79
N ALA A 160 -49.95 -15.40 -54.91
CA ALA A 160 -50.18 -14.55 -56.08
C ALA A 160 -49.55 -15.11 -57.38
N LEU A 161 -48.48 -15.91 -57.27
CA LEU A 161 -47.92 -16.62 -58.43
C LEU A 161 -48.81 -17.81 -58.86
N GLN A 162 -49.53 -18.46 -57.94
CA GLN A 162 -50.48 -19.52 -58.25
C GLN A 162 -51.78 -18.97 -58.88
N ASP A 163 -52.27 -17.82 -58.41
CA ASP A 163 -53.48 -17.19 -58.95
C ASP A 163 -53.29 -16.62 -60.37
N ARG A 164 -52.05 -16.42 -60.82
CA ARG A 164 -51.72 -15.94 -62.18
C ARG A 164 -51.97 -16.96 -63.30
N ASP A 165 -52.19 -18.24 -62.98
CA ASP A 165 -52.48 -19.28 -63.99
C ASP A 165 -53.96 -19.36 -64.40
N ALA A 166 -54.86 -18.58 -63.78
CA ALA A 166 -56.30 -18.57 -64.07
C ALA A 166 -56.74 -17.29 -64.81
N SER A 167 -56.65 -17.32 -66.14
CA SER A 167 -56.92 -16.18 -67.04
C SER A 167 -58.39 -15.73 -67.10
N ARG A 168 -58.71 -14.62 -66.42
CA ARG A 168 -59.74 -13.61 -66.82
C ARG A 168 -59.28 -12.17 -66.45
N SER A 169 -57.98 -11.93 -66.47
CA SER A 169 -57.28 -11.00 -65.57
C SER A 169 -56.47 -9.90 -66.28
N LEU A 170 -57.08 -9.01 -67.05
CA LEU A 170 -56.37 -7.85 -67.61
C LEU A 170 -56.76 -6.53 -66.93
N THR A 171 -58.03 -6.29 -66.64
CA THR A 171 -58.46 -5.11 -65.87
C THR A 171 -58.19 -5.28 -64.37
N THR A 172 -58.43 -6.47 -63.81
CA THR A 172 -58.01 -6.81 -62.44
C THR A 172 -56.49 -6.85 -62.29
N ALA A 173 -55.73 -7.13 -63.36
CA ALA A 173 -54.27 -7.11 -63.32
C ALA A 173 -53.70 -5.69 -63.29
N GLU A 174 -54.34 -4.72 -63.95
CA GLU A 174 -53.90 -3.31 -63.85
C GLU A 174 -54.21 -2.71 -62.47
N GLU A 175 -55.38 -3.01 -61.89
CA GLU A 175 -55.70 -2.63 -60.51
C GLU A 175 -54.77 -3.33 -59.50
N ALA A 176 -54.55 -4.64 -59.65
CA ALA A 176 -53.59 -5.37 -58.84
C ALA A 176 -52.16 -4.83 -59.00
N ARG A 177 -51.78 -4.36 -60.19
CA ARG A 177 -50.47 -3.73 -60.41
C ARG A 177 -50.36 -2.40 -59.67
N ARG A 178 -51.38 -1.54 -59.69
CA ARG A 178 -51.39 -0.29 -58.91
C ARG A 178 -51.35 -0.55 -57.40
N VAL A 179 -52.10 -1.54 -56.92
CA VAL A 179 -52.05 -1.95 -55.50
C VAL A 179 -50.69 -2.53 -55.14
N ALA A 180 -50.08 -3.34 -56.01
CA ALA A 180 -48.75 -3.89 -55.80
C ALA A 180 -47.65 -2.81 -55.85
N GLU A 181 -47.76 -1.82 -56.71
CA GLU A 181 -46.86 -0.66 -56.76
C GLU A 181 -46.99 0.17 -55.48
N GLY A 182 -48.21 0.44 -55.00
CA GLY A 182 -48.44 1.11 -53.72
C GLY A 182 -47.90 0.32 -52.52
N ALA A 183 -48.06 -1.01 -52.51
CA ALA A 183 -47.49 -1.88 -51.48
C ALA A 183 -45.95 -1.92 -51.55
N ALA A 184 -45.37 -1.93 -52.75
CA ALA A 184 -43.92 -1.87 -52.94
C ALA A 184 -43.34 -0.54 -52.45
N ASP A 185 -44.02 0.57 -52.70
CA ASP A 185 -43.62 1.88 -52.18
C ASP A 185 -43.79 1.96 -50.66
N GLY A 186 -44.85 1.38 -50.09
CA GLY A 186 -45.00 1.21 -48.64
C GLY A 186 -43.87 0.41 -48.02
N HIS A 187 -43.45 -0.70 -48.65
CA HIS A 187 -42.29 -1.48 -48.20
C HIS A 187 -40.96 -0.72 -48.32
N ARG A 188 -40.77 0.06 -49.39
CA ARG A 188 -39.59 0.93 -49.53
C ARG A 188 -39.53 1.96 -48.40
N GLN A 189 -40.65 2.64 -48.13
CA GLN A 189 -40.75 3.60 -47.03
C GLN A 189 -40.49 2.95 -45.67
N ALA A 190 -41.01 1.74 -45.44
CA ALA A 190 -40.73 1.00 -44.20
C ALA A 190 -39.24 0.64 -44.06
N LEU A 191 -38.58 0.22 -45.14
CA LEU A 191 -37.14 -0.06 -45.13
C LEU A 191 -36.31 1.21 -44.90
N ASP A 192 -36.69 2.33 -45.51
CA ASP A 192 -35.99 3.61 -45.31
C ASP A 192 -36.19 4.15 -43.90
N ALA A 193 -37.37 3.97 -43.30
CA ALA A 193 -37.63 4.28 -41.89
C ALA A 193 -36.77 3.41 -40.95
N GLU A 194 -36.61 2.11 -41.24
CA GLU A 194 -35.72 1.23 -40.47
C GLU A 194 -34.24 1.59 -40.64
N ARG A 195 -33.82 1.99 -41.85
CA ARG A 195 -32.45 2.52 -42.07
C ARG A 195 -32.20 3.78 -41.26
N ALA A 196 -33.15 4.73 -41.26
CA ALA A 196 -33.05 5.96 -40.46
C ALA A 196 -33.01 5.67 -38.95
N ARG A 197 -33.78 4.69 -38.46
CA ARG A 197 -33.71 4.21 -37.07
C ARG A 197 -32.33 3.62 -36.76
N GLY A 198 -31.78 2.82 -37.68
CA GLY A 198 -30.43 2.25 -37.56
C GLY A 198 -29.34 3.31 -37.48
N GLU A 199 -29.39 4.33 -38.34
CA GLU A 199 -28.46 5.46 -38.33
C GLU A 199 -28.55 6.28 -37.04
N HIS A 200 -29.76 6.53 -36.54
CA HIS A 200 -29.97 7.21 -35.28
C HIS A 200 -29.37 6.43 -34.10
N LEU A 201 -29.58 5.10 -34.04
CA LEU A 201 -28.99 4.24 -33.01
C LEU A 201 -27.45 4.21 -33.10
N ALA A 202 -26.89 4.14 -34.31
CA ALA A 202 -25.44 4.21 -34.51
C ALA A 202 -24.86 5.54 -34.02
N SER A 203 -25.53 6.66 -34.32
CA SER A 203 -25.15 7.98 -33.83
C SER A 203 -25.18 8.05 -32.29
N ALA A 204 -26.26 7.57 -31.67
CA ALA A 204 -26.42 7.54 -30.21
C ALA A 204 -25.35 6.66 -29.52
N LEU A 205 -25.00 5.50 -30.09
CA LEU A 205 -23.92 4.66 -29.60
C LEU A 205 -22.56 5.37 -29.70
N SER A 206 -22.29 6.07 -30.81
CA SER A 206 -21.05 6.84 -30.97
C SER A 206 -20.93 8.00 -29.96
N GLU A 207 -22.06 8.61 -29.58
CA GLU A 207 -22.09 9.66 -28.56
C GLU A 207 -21.88 9.06 -27.17
N ALA A 208 -22.53 7.95 -26.86
CA ALA A 208 -22.34 7.23 -25.60
C ALA A 208 -20.88 6.79 -25.42
N GLN A 209 -20.24 6.25 -26.45
CA GLN A 209 -18.82 5.89 -26.43
C GLN A 209 -17.91 7.11 -26.18
N ARG A 210 -18.20 8.25 -26.81
CA ARG A 210 -17.48 9.51 -26.55
C ARG A 210 -17.63 10.00 -25.12
N ARG A 211 -18.83 9.86 -24.53
CA ARG A 211 -19.08 10.22 -23.12
C ARG A 211 -18.33 9.29 -22.17
N VAL A 212 -18.27 7.99 -22.44
CA VAL A 212 -17.48 7.03 -21.64
C VAL A 212 -16.00 7.37 -21.69
N ALA A 213 -15.42 7.57 -22.88
CA ALA A 213 -14.02 7.95 -23.03
C ALA A 213 -13.68 9.27 -22.31
N ALA A 214 -14.59 10.25 -22.33
CA ALA A 214 -14.43 11.49 -21.59
C ALA A 214 -14.44 11.28 -20.06
N LEU A 215 -15.31 10.40 -19.55
CA LEU A 215 -15.36 10.05 -18.13
C LEU A 215 -14.11 9.27 -17.69
N GLU A 216 -13.60 8.36 -18.52
CA GLU A 216 -12.35 7.65 -18.26
C GLU A 216 -11.17 8.62 -18.14
N GLY A 217 -11.04 9.57 -19.08
CA GLY A 217 -10.05 10.64 -19.00
C GLY A 217 -10.21 11.53 -17.75
N ALA A 218 -11.44 11.83 -17.34
CA ALA A 218 -11.72 12.57 -16.11
C ALA A 218 -11.30 11.78 -14.84
N VAL A 219 -11.50 10.46 -14.83
CA VAL A 219 -11.07 9.59 -13.73
C VAL A 219 -9.54 9.49 -13.66
N GLU A 220 -8.87 9.37 -14.80
CA GLU A 220 -7.40 9.35 -14.84
C GLU A 220 -6.78 10.66 -14.36
N THR A 221 -7.29 11.80 -14.83
CA THR A 221 -6.84 13.12 -14.36
C THR A 221 -7.10 13.33 -12.87
N ALA A 222 -8.26 12.89 -12.34
CA ALA A 222 -8.54 12.91 -10.91
C ALA A 222 -7.58 12.03 -10.10
N ARG A 223 -7.21 10.84 -10.61
CA ARG A 223 -6.22 9.95 -9.97
C ARG A 223 -4.84 10.61 -9.93
N VAL A 224 -4.40 11.23 -11.02
CA VAL A 224 -3.11 11.95 -11.07
C VAL A 224 -3.11 13.13 -10.09
N ALA A 225 -4.21 13.88 -10.00
CA ALA A 225 -4.35 14.98 -9.04
C ALA A 225 -4.28 14.48 -7.58
N LEU A 226 -4.96 13.38 -7.26
CA LEU A 226 -4.91 12.77 -5.92
C LEU A 226 -3.50 12.26 -5.57
N GLN A 227 -2.79 11.67 -6.53
CA GLN A 227 -1.39 11.25 -6.34
C GLN A 227 -0.47 12.45 -6.09
N ALA A 228 -0.66 13.55 -6.81
CA ALA A 228 0.11 14.78 -6.60
C ALA A 228 -0.13 15.38 -5.20
N GLN A 229 -1.38 15.38 -4.72
CA GLN A 229 -1.73 15.81 -3.36
C GLN A 229 -1.15 14.87 -2.29
N ALA A 230 -1.16 13.55 -2.52
CA ALA A 230 -0.53 12.60 -1.61
C ALA A 230 0.99 12.84 -1.52
N ALA A 231 1.63 13.13 -2.65
CA ALA A 231 3.05 13.44 -2.71
C ALA A 231 3.40 14.76 -2.01
N SER A 232 2.59 15.82 -2.14
CA SER A 232 2.81 17.08 -1.42
C SER A 232 2.64 16.90 0.08
N ALA A 233 1.58 16.21 0.53
CA ALA A 233 1.36 15.89 1.93
C ALA A 233 2.50 15.04 2.52
N ALA A 234 3.07 14.12 1.74
CA ALA A 234 4.23 13.33 2.15
C ALA A 234 5.48 14.21 2.33
N ARG A 235 5.71 15.19 1.44
CA ARG A 235 6.82 16.15 1.56
C ARG A 235 6.67 17.04 2.80
N GLU A 236 5.47 17.53 3.08
CA GLU A 236 5.19 18.32 4.29
C GLU A 236 5.46 17.52 5.56
N ARG A 237 4.96 16.28 5.64
CA ARG A 237 5.24 15.39 6.78
C ARG A 237 6.74 15.11 6.94
N ALA A 238 7.47 14.95 5.83
CA ALA A 238 8.91 14.77 5.86
C ALA A 238 9.63 16.02 6.41
N MET A 239 9.20 17.23 5.99
CA MET A 239 9.73 18.49 6.51
C MET A 239 9.42 18.67 8.00
N MET A 240 8.20 18.37 8.46
CA MET A 240 7.84 18.41 9.88
C MET A 240 8.68 17.43 10.70
N ARG A 241 8.88 16.19 10.22
CA ARG A 241 9.74 15.20 10.89
C ARG A 241 11.20 15.65 10.96
N ALA A 242 11.72 16.26 9.89
CA ALA A 242 13.06 16.83 9.89
C ALA A 242 13.18 17.99 10.91
N GLY A 243 12.16 18.86 10.99
CA GLY A 243 12.07 19.92 11.98
C GLY A 243 12.08 19.38 13.42
N LEU A 244 11.24 18.38 13.71
CA LEU A 244 11.21 17.73 15.03
C LEU A 244 12.54 17.07 15.40
N ARG A 245 13.23 16.44 14.44
CA ARG A 245 14.57 15.86 14.68
C ARG A 245 15.60 16.94 15.02
N ARG A 246 15.58 18.08 14.31
CA ARG A 246 16.48 19.21 14.62
C ARG A 246 16.21 19.76 16.03
N LEU A 247 14.94 19.89 16.41
CA LEU A 247 14.54 20.32 17.75
C LEU A 247 15.02 19.32 18.82
N ALA A 248 14.85 18.01 18.59
CA ALA A 248 15.30 16.98 19.52
C ALA A 248 16.83 17.00 19.72
N VAL A 249 17.61 17.21 18.64
CA VAL A 249 19.07 17.38 18.72
C VAL A 249 19.43 18.65 19.50
N ALA A 250 18.75 19.77 19.26
CA ALA A 250 18.97 21.01 19.98
C ALA A 250 18.67 20.89 21.49
N LEU A 251 17.58 20.19 21.86
CA LEU A 251 17.26 19.92 23.26
C LEU A 251 18.32 19.04 23.94
N ARG A 252 18.81 17.99 23.26
CA ARG A 252 19.91 17.17 23.78
C ARG A 252 21.20 17.98 23.95
N ALA A 253 21.55 18.81 22.97
CA ALA A 253 22.72 19.70 23.07
C ALA A 253 22.58 20.68 24.25
N ALA A 254 21.40 21.26 24.46
CA ALA A 254 21.13 22.12 25.61
C ALA A 254 21.23 21.36 26.95
N GLN A 255 20.78 20.10 27.01
CA GLN A 255 20.92 19.26 28.20
C GLN A 255 22.37 18.92 28.52
N VAL A 256 23.18 18.59 27.49
CA VAL A 256 24.63 18.36 27.65
C VAL A 256 25.31 19.63 28.14
N ALA A 257 25.04 20.79 27.54
CA ALA A 257 25.59 22.07 27.98
C ALA A 257 25.24 22.41 29.44
N ARG A 258 24.00 22.10 29.88
CA ARG A 258 23.61 22.24 31.29
C ARG A 258 24.40 21.30 32.19
N SER A 259 24.56 20.04 31.80
CA SER A 259 25.32 19.06 32.59
C SER A 259 26.80 19.44 32.73
N GLU A 260 27.41 19.95 31.66
CA GLU A 260 28.77 20.47 31.68
C GLU A 260 28.91 21.71 32.56
N ALA A 261 27.94 22.63 32.50
CA ALA A 261 27.92 23.81 33.37
C ALA A 261 27.82 23.41 34.85
N THR A 262 26.97 22.44 35.20
CA THR A 262 26.89 21.92 36.57
C THR A 262 28.16 21.22 37.02
N ALA A 263 28.81 20.46 36.12
CA ALA A 263 30.08 19.79 36.41
C ALA A 263 31.21 20.81 36.66
N ARG A 264 31.28 21.88 35.84
CA ARG A 264 32.25 22.98 36.04
C ARG A 264 32.00 23.72 37.34
N ALA A 265 30.74 23.99 37.70
CA ALA A 265 30.39 24.60 38.98
C ALA A 265 30.82 23.73 40.17
N ALA A 266 30.62 22.41 40.08
CA ALA A 266 31.08 21.47 41.11
C ALA A 266 32.61 21.39 41.20
N GLN A 267 33.33 21.45 40.08
CA GLN A 267 34.79 21.51 40.06
C GLN A 267 35.30 22.78 40.76
N VAL A 268 34.74 23.94 40.43
CA VAL A 268 35.10 25.22 41.07
C VAL A 268 34.78 25.21 42.56
N ALA A 269 33.64 24.63 42.98
CA ALA A 269 33.33 24.45 44.38
C ALA A 269 34.36 23.54 45.09
N GLY A 270 34.70 22.39 44.50
CA GLY A 270 35.70 21.49 45.05
C GLY A 270 37.11 22.08 45.11
N GLU A 271 37.49 22.95 44.17
CA GLU A 271 38.75 23.71 44.23
C GLU A 271 38.75 24.73 45.37
N ARG A 272 37.62 25.41 45.61
CA ARG A 272 37.46 26.31 46.76
C ARG A 272 37.56 25.55 48.07
N ASP A 273 36.88 24.42 48.21
CA ASP A 273 36.94 23.59 49.42
C ASP A 273 38.37 23.09 49.69
N ARG A 274 39.10 22.66 48.65
CA ARG A 274 40.52 22.28 48.80
C ARG A 274 41.40 23.47 49.19
N ALA A 275 41.15 24.65 48.63
CA ALA A 275 41.88 25.85 49.00
C ALA A 275 41.59 26.26 50.46
N GLU A 276 40.34 26.14 50.91
CA GLU A 276 39.95 26.36 52.30
C GLU A 276 40.57 25.33 53.25
N GLN A 277 40.52 24.04 52.91
CA GLN A 277 41.21 22.99 53.67
C GLN A 277 42.71 23.23 53.74
N GLY A 278 43.33 23.66 52.63
CA GLY A 278 44.74 24.04 52.60
C GLY A 278 45.06 25.22 53.52
N ARG A 279 44.18 26.23 53.59
CA ARG A 279 44.30 27.35 54.54
C ARG A 279 44.20 26.87 55.99
N LEU A 280 43.18 26.07 56.31
CA LEU A 280 42.99 25.53 57.67
C LEU A 280 44.17 24.65 58.09
N ALA A 281 44.69 23.81 57.20
CA ALA A 281 45.88 22.99 57.47
C ALA A 281 47.14 23.85 57.69
N ALA A 282 47.31 24.92 56.90
CA ALA A 282 48.41 25.87 57.09
C ALA A 282 48.29 26.64 58.41
N GLU A 283 47.08 27.02 58.81
CA GLU A 283 46.80 27.63 60.12
C GLU A 283 47.10 26.67 61.27
N GLN A 284 46.70 25.40 61.16
CA GLN A 284 47.02 24.36 62.15
C GLN A 284 48.52 24.10 62.26
N ALA A 285 49.23 23.95 61.13
CA ALA A 285 50.68 23.79 61.12
C ALA A 285 51.40 25.03 61.70
N GLY A 286 50.88 26.22 61.43
CA GLY A 286 51.34 27.47 62.04
C GLY A 286 51.12 27.51 63.56
N ALA A 287 50.00 26.99 64.05
CA ALA A 287 49.72 26.88 65.48
C ALA A 287 50.62 25.83 66.16
N GLU A 288 50.83 24.69 65.51
CA GLU A 288 51.72 23.62 66.01
C GLU A 288 53.17 24.08 66.09
N THR A 289 53.67 24.78 65.08
CA THR A 289 55.04 25.32 65.09
C THR A 289 55.23 26.36 66.19
N ARG A 290 54.26 27.25 66.42
CA ARG A 290 54.26 28.14 67.60
C ARG A 290 54.30 27.36 68.90
N GLY A 291 53.41 26.36 69.06
CA GLY A 291 53.39 25.51 70.26
C GLY A 291 54.65 24.65 70.43
N ARG A 292 55.35 24.30 69.35
CA ARG A 292 56.64 23.59 69.39
C ARG A 292 57.78 24.52 69.79
N LEU A 293 57.78 25.76 69.29
CA LEU A 293 58.72 26.80 69.71
C LEU A 293 58.54 27.13 71.20
N ASP A 294 57.31 27.24 71.68
CA ASP A 294 57.03 27.45 73.11
C ASP A 294 57.51 26.28 73.96
N ARG A 295 57.33 25.03 73.49
CA ARG A 295 57.86 23.82 74.15
C ARG A 295 59.38 23.78 74.15
N LEU A 296 60.04 24.14 73.05
CA LEU A 296 61.50 24.26 72.98
C LEU A 296 62.03 25.38 73.87
N ARG A 297 61.27 26.45 74.05
CA ARG A 297 61.60 27.54 74.98
C ARG A 297 61.47 27.14 76.45
N SER A 298 60.62 26.15 76.74
CA SER A 298 60.35 25.66 78.10
C SER A 298 61.06 24.33 78.45
N SER A 299 61.88 23.78 77.55
CA SER A 299 62.59 22.52 77.75
C SER A 299 64.09 22.64 77.40
N PRO A 300 64.95 23.13 78.31
CA PRO A 300 66.37 22.80 78.24
C PRO A 300 66.57 21.36 78.75
N ASP A 301 67.54 20.66 78.17
CA ASP A 301 67.94 19.28 78.46
C ASP A 301 67.02 18.16 77.92
N HIS A 302 67.33 17.67 76.72
CA HIS A 302 67.58 16.23 76.44
C HIS A 302 67.79 16.02 74.93
N ALA A 303 69.05 15.84 74.54
CA ALA A 303 69.48 15.50 73.20
C ALA A 303 69.68 13.98 73.08
N ALA A 304 68.94 13.31 72.17
CA ALA A 304 69.32 12.03 71.56
C ALA A 304 68.39 11.72 70.36
N GLY A 305 68.98 11.52 69.17
CA GLY A 305 68.27 11.22 67.92
C GLY A 305 67.72 9.79 67.81
N PRO A 306 66.95 9.46 66.75
CA PRO A 306 67.55 8.60 65.71
C PRO A 306 67.05 8.80 64.26
N ARG A 307 67.77 8.11 63.35
CA ARG A 307 67.71 8.02 61.87
C ARG A 307 66.40 7.42 61.31
N PRO A 308 65.96 7.79 60.08
CA PRO A 308 64.88 7.12 59.36
C PRO A 308 65.40 5.97 58.46
N GLN A 309 64.64 4.87 58.43
CA GLN A 309 64.83 3.72 57.56
C GLN A 309 64.03 3.87 56.26
N ALA A 310 64.64 3.44 55.16
CA ALA A 310 64.05 3.28 53.85
C ALA A 310 63.11 2.05 53.81
N GLY A 311 61.89 2.23 53.30
CA GLY A 311 60.90 1.17 53.10
C GLY A 311 60.42 1.15 51.65
N ARG A 312 60.63 0.00 50.99
CA ARG A 312 60.32 -0.37 49.60
C ARG A 312 58.83 -0.67 49.36
N GLY A 313 58.45 -0.66 48.07
CA GLY A 313 57.26 -1.33 47.51
C GLY A 313 56.22 -0.31 47.03
N SER A 314 55.56 -0.40 45.88
CA SER A 314 55.32 -1.51 44.95
C SER A 314 54.83 -0.89 43.63
N GLU A 315 55.30 -1.36 42.48
CA GLU A 315 54.57 -1.19 41.21
C GLU A 315 53.29 -2.04 41.20
N PRO A 316 52.35 -1.80 40.28
CA PRO A 316 52.35 -2.68 39.11
C PRO A 316 52.11 -1.99 37.76
N SER A 317 52.93 -2.46 36.83
CA SER A 317 52.83 -2.38 35.37
C SER A 317 51.49 -2.89 34.84
N LEU A 318 50.84 -2.13 33.95
CA LEU A 318 49.72 -2.59 33.11
C LEU A 318 50.09 -2.47 31.64
N VAL A 319 50.62 -3.56 31.10
CA VAL A 319 50.89 -3.76 29.67
C VAL A 319 49.61 -4.31 29.02
N LEU A 320 48.85 -3.45 28.33
CA LEU A 320 47.68 -3.87 27.56
C LEU A 320 48.14 -4.37 26.18
N ARG A 321 48.28 -5.69 26.05
CA ARG A 321 48.62 -6.39 24.80
C ARG A 321 47.37 -6.48 23.91
N ALA A 322 47.24 -5.57 22.95
CA ALA A 322 46.21 -5.64 21.91
C ALA A 322 46.49 -6.83 20.96
N ARG A 323 45.58 -7.81 20.96
CA ARG A 323 45.56 -8.98 20.07
C ARG A 323 44.87 -8.59 18.76
N PRO A 324 45.55 -8.58 17.59
CA PRO A 324 44.87 -8.38 16.32
C PRO A 324 43.99 -9.60 16.01
N GLY A 325 42.69 -9.36 15.90
CA GLY A 325 41.69 -10.37 15.56
C GLY A 325 41.87 -10.84 14.12
N ALA A 326 41.94 -12.17 13.96
CA ALA A 326 41.85 -12.83 12.68
C ALA A 326 40.47 -12.56 12.05
N ALA A 327 40.47 -12.06 10.82
CA ALA A 327 39.26 -11.88 10.03
C ALA A 327 38.68 -13.26 9.65
N PRO A 328 37.38 -13.52 9.88
CA PRO A 328 36.75 -14.75 9.45
C PRO A 328 36.59 -14.78 7.93
N SER A 329 37.04 -15.87 7.30
CA SER A 329 36.89 -16.14 5.87
C SER A 329 35.40 -16.25 5.46
N PRO A 330 34.96 -15.57 4.39
CA PRO A 330 33.53 -15.38 4.07
C PRO A 330 32.96 -16.42 3.10
N THR A 331 33.02 -17.72 3.40
CA THR A 331 32.52 -18.74 2.44
C THR A 331 31.59 -19.82 2.97
N SER A 332 31.27 -19.88 4.27
CA SER A 332 30.22 -20.80 4.79
C SER A 332 29.12 -20.15 5.63
N ALA A 333 29.18 -18.83 5.85
CA ALA A 333 28.17 -18.10 6.63
C ALA A 333 26.80 -17.99 5.92
N ALA A 334 26.79 -17.98 4.58
CA ALA A 334 25.57 -17.74 3.80
C ALA A 334 24.50 -18.86 3.94
N ALA A 335 24.92 -20.12 4.06
CA ALA A 335 23.98 -21.25 4.20
C ALA A 335 23.36 -21.32 5.61
N LEU A 336 24.15 -21.03 6.65
CA LEU A 336 23.67 -20.97 8.04
C LEU A 336 22.71 -19.80 8.27
N ASP A 337 22.82 -18.74 7.47
CA ASP A 337 21.91 -17.59 7.53
C ASP A 337 20.54 -17.88 6.88
N GLU A 338 20.47 -18.73 5.86
CA GLU A 338 19.21 -19.10 5.23
C GLU A 338 18.30 -19.90 6.17
N GLU A 339 18.82 -20.95 6.82
CA GLU A 339 18.03 -21.79 7.72
C GLU A 339 17.49 -21.00 8.91
N ARG A 340 18.29 -20.10 9.47
CA ARG A 340 17.88 -19.21 10.57
C ARG A 340 16.81 -18.22 10.13
N LEU A 341 16.93 -17.67 8.92
CA LEU A 341 15.94 -16.77 8.34
C LEU A 341 14.61 -17.52 8.13
N LEU A 342 14.65 -18.72 7.54
CA LEU A 342 13.45 -19.54 7.30
C LEU A 342 12.79 -20.00 8.61
N ALA A 343 13.58 -20.38 9.63
CA ALA A 343 13.05 -20.71 10.96
C ALA A 343 12.34 -19.51 11.59
N ARG A 344 12.89 -18.30 11.45
CA ARG A 344 12.23 -17.06 11.93
C ARG A 344 10.94 -16.77 11.17
N VAL A 345 10.94 -16.96 9.85
CA VAL A 345 9.75 -16.82 9.02
C VAL A 345 8.64 -17.78 9.45
N ALA A 346 8.97 -19.05 9.71
CA ALA A 346 8.00 -20.04 10.16
C ALA A 346 7.32 -19.62 11.48
N VAL A 347 8.07 -19.05 12.43
CA VAL A 347 7.52 -18.50 13.68
C VAL A 347 6.58 -17.31 13.42
N LEU A 348 6.92 -16.43 12.47
CA LEU A 348 6.08 -15.27 12.11
C LEU A 348 4.78 -15.70 11.42
N ILE A 349 4.85 -16.65 10.48
CA ILE A 349 3.68 -17.22 9.81
C ILE A 349 2.78 -17.93 10.83
N GLY A 350 3.35 -18.72 11.75
CA GLY A 350 2.60 -19.38 12.82
C GLY A 350 1.88 -18.42 13.78
N ARG A 351 2.38 -17.18 13.91
CA ARG A 351 1.74 -16.09 14.67
C ARG A 351 0.72 -15.30 13.85
N GLY A 352 0.60 -15.53 12.55
CA GLY A 352 -0.21 -14.73 11.63
C GLY A 352 0.41 -13.38 11.25
N ASP A 353 1.67 -13.11 11.61
CA ASP A 353 2.40 -11.90 11.21
C ASP A 353 3.01 -12.07 9.81
N ILE A 354 2.12 -12.07 8.82
CA ILE A 354 2.50 -12.26 7.41
C ILE A 354 3.29 -11.06 6.86
N SER A 355 3.02 -9.85 7.35
CA SER A 355 3.75 -8.64 6.94
C SER A 355 5.22 -8.71 7.36
N GLY A 356 5.49 -9.13 8.60
CA GLY A 356 6.85 -9.40 9.07
C GLY A 356 7.51 -10.53 8.28
N ALA A 357 6.80 -11.64 8.06
CA ALA A 357 7.30 -12.78 7.29
C ALA A 357 7.72 -12.38 5.86
N ARG A 358 6.91 -11.57 5.16
CA ARG A 358 7.21 -11.07 3.81
C ARG A 358 8.51 -10.29 3.75
N LEU A 359 8.86 -9.52 4.79
CA LEU A 359 10.08 -8.72 4.82
C LEU A 359 11.34 -9.61 4.88
N PHE A 360 11.34 -10.62 5.74
CA PHE A 360 12.42 -11.61 5.82
C PHE A 360 12.50 -12.45 4.55
N LEU A 361 11.36 -12.89 4.01
CA LEU A 361 11.32 -13.64 2.77
C LEU A 361 11.86 -12.82 1.59
N THR A 362 11.56 -11.52 1.50
CA THR A 362 12.14 -10.63 0.47
C THR A 362 13.67 -10.55 0.58
N LEU A 363 14.22 -10.56 1.79
CA LEU A 363 15.66 -10.64 2.00
C LEU A 363 16.22 -11.99 1.51
N GLY A 364 15.53 -13.10 1.78
CA GLY A 364 15.88 -14.42 1.25
C GLY A 364 15.85 -14.49 -0.28
N VAL A 365 14.86 -13.86 -0.93
CA VAL A 365 14.79 -13.76 -2.40
C VAL A 365 15.97 -12.97 -2.95
N ARG A 366 16.38 -11.88 -2.29
CA ARG A 366 17.58 -11.11 -2.70
C ARG A 366 18.87 -11.92 -2.61
N ASN A 367 18.92 -12.88 -1.68
CA ASN A 367 20.04 -13.82 -1.56
C ASN A 367 19.96 -15.00 -2.52
N GLY A 368 18.93 -15.06 -3.39
CA GLY A 368 18.76 -16.11 -4.39
C GLY A 368 18.20 -17.43 -3.84
N SER A 369 17.63 -17.46 -2.64
CA SER A 369 17.01 -18.67 -2.09
C SER A 369 15.70 -18.99 -2.82
N ALA A 370 15.71 -20.05 -3.62
CA ALA A 370 14.52 -20.56 -4.31
C ALA A 370 13.38 -20.90 -3.32
N ARG A 371 13.75 -21.39 -2.13
CA ARG A 371 12.81 -21.74 -1.07
C ARG A 371 12.16 -20.50 -0.46
N ALA A 372 12.91 -19.42 -0.27
CA ALA A 372 12.36 -18.14 0.16
C ALA A 372 11.41 -17.54 -0.89
N THR A 373 11.73 -17.67 -2.18
CA THR A 373 10.86 -17.22 -3.28
C THR A 373 9.52 -17.96 -3.28
N ALA A 374 9.54 -19.29 -3.08
CA ALA A 374 8.32 -20.10 -3.00
C ALA A 374 7.44 -19.71 -1.80
N LEU A 375 8.04 -19.56 -0.62
CA LEU A 375 7.30 -19.12 0.57
C LEU A 375 6.77 -17.69 0.43
N LEU A 376 7.51 -16.80 -0.24
CA LEU A 376 7.02 -15.46 -0.53
C LEU A 376 5.77 -15.52 -1.41
N ALA A 377 5.75 -16.39 -2.44
CA ALA A 377 4.58 -16.62 -3.28
C ALA A 377 3.36 -17.07 -2.46
N GLU A 378 3.54 -18.02 -1.54
CA GLU A 378 2.47 -18.49 -0.64
C GLU A 378 1.87 -17.36 0.20
N THR A 379 2.68 -16.38 0.62
CA THR A 379 2.13 -15.23 1.37
C THR A 379 1.28 -14.30 0.52
N TYR A 380 1.37 -14.32 -0.82
CA TYR A 380 0.53 -13.52 -1.72
C TYR A 380 -0.68 -14.31 -2.24
N ASP A 381 -0.66 -15.63 -2.14
CA ASP A 381 -1.71 -16.52 -2.62
C ASP A 381 -2.98 -16.40 -1.75
N PRO A 382 -4.14 -16.01 -2.32
CA PRO A 382 -5.38 -15.82 -1.56
C PRO A 382 -5.86 -17.12 -0.89
N ASP A 383 -5.66 -18.28 -1.52
CA ASP A 383 -6.13 -19.57 -1.00
C ASP A 383 -5.27 -19.99 0.20
N ARG A 384 -3.95 -19.74 0.13
CA ARG A 384 -3.03 -19.95 1.25
C ARG A 384 -3.30 -19.00 2.40
N LEU A 385 -3.56 -17.72 2.13
CA LEU A 385 -3.93 -16.74 3.15
C LEU A 385 -5.25 -17.10 3.85
N ALA A 386 -6.22 -17.62 3.10
CA ALA A 386 -7.48 -18.13 3.65
C ALA A 386 -7.24 -19.35 4.55
N ALA A 387 -6.39 -20.30 4.13
CA ALA A 387 -6.02 -21.46 4.93
C ALA A 387 -5.27 -21.07 6.23
N LEU A 388 -4.47 -20.00 6.19
CA LEU A 388 -3.78 -19.43 7.35
C LEU A 388 -4.69 -18.54 8.24
N GLN A 389 -5.96 -18.35 7.86
CA GLN A 389 -6.95 -17.53 8.58
C GLN A 389 -6.53 -16.07 8.82
N VAL A 390 -5.72 -15.51 7.91
CA VAL A 390 -5.21 -14.14 8.05
C VAL A 390 -6.30 -13.14 7.65
N ARG A 391 -6.86 -12.43 8.63
CA ARG A 391 -7.93 -11.44 8.39
C ARG A 391 -7.36 -10.10 7.93
N GLY A 392 -8.03 -9.47 6.97
CA GLY A 392 -7.76 -8.09 6.56
C GLY A 392 -6.61 -7.90 5.57
N MET A 393 -5.99 -8.97 5.07
CA MET A 393 -5.00 -8.90 3.99
C MET A 393 -5.57 -9.45 2.70
N ARG A 394 -5.47 -8.66 1.63
CA ARG A 394 -5.88 -9.07 0.29
C ARG A 394 -4.72 -9.80 -0.39
N GLY A 395 -4.98 -11.03 -0.85
CA GLY A 395 -4.04 -11.76 -1.70
C GLY A 395 -3.91 -11.12 -3.09
N ASP A 396 -2.81 -11.40 -3.76
CA ASP A 396 -2.50 -11.00 -5.13
C ASP A 396 -2.13 -12.27 -5.94
N PRO A 397 -3.10 -12.88 -6.65
CA PRO A 397 -2.89 -14.16 -7.33
C PRO A 397 -1.91 -14.04 -8.52
N GLU A 398 -1.89 -12.89 -9.20
CA GLU A 398 -0.99 -12.66 -10.32
C GLU A 398 0.46 -12.65 -9.83
N ARG A 399 0.73 -11.91 -8.74
CA ARG A 399 2.05 -11.84 -8.14
C ARG A 399 2.50 -13.18 -7.55
N ALA A 400 1.58 -13.92 -6.91
CA ALA A 400 1.87 -15.27 -6.42
C ALA A 400 2.29 -16.19 -7.58
N SER A 401 1.56 -16.18 -8.70
CA SER A 401 1.87 -16.99 -9.89
C SER A 401 3.23 -16.64 -10.52
N ALA A 402 3.61 -15.36 -10.52
CA ALA A 402 4.90 -14.91 -11.02
C ALA A 402 6.05 -15.41 -10.12
N LEU A 403 5.88 -15.30 -8.80
CA LEU A 403 6.87 -15.76 -7.82
C LEU A 403 7.02 -17.29 -7.82
N TYR A 404 5.94 -18.06 -7.99
CA TYR A 404 6.03 -19.52 -8.13
C TYR A 404 6.84 -19.91 -9.37
N ARG A 405 6.59 -19.25 -10.51
CA ARG A 405 7.39 -19.48 -11.73
C ARG A 405 8.86 -19.13 -11.51
N GLN A 406 9.15 -18.05 -10.79
CA GLN A 406 10.52 -17.67 -10.43
C GLN A 406 11.18 -18.73 -9.53
N ALA A 407 10.51 -19.17 -8.47
CA ALA A 407 11.03 -20.18 -7.55
C ALA A 407 11.38 -21.49 -8.26
N GLN A 408 10.59 -21.91 -9.25
CA GLN A 408 10.88 -23.11 -10.05
C GLN A 408 12.13 -22.92 -10.94
N LYS A 409 12.34 -21.72 -11.49
CA LYS A 409 13.55 -21.40 -12.26
C LYS A 409 14.79 -21.41 -11.37
N ASP A 410 14.72 -20.74 -10.22
CA ASP A 410 15.82 -20.64 -9.27
C ASP A 410 16.20 -22.03 -8.73
N ARG A 411 15.21 -22.88 -8.45
CA ARG A 411 15.44 -24.27 -8.02
C ARG A 411 16.16 -25.12 -9.08
N GLY A 412 15.86 -24.89 -10.35
CA GLY A 412 16.56 -25.54 -11.45
C GLY A 412 18.04 -25.16 -11.50
N GLN A 413 18.36 -23.88 -11.25
CA GLN A 413 19.74 -23.38 -11.20
C GLN A 413 20.51 -23.93 -9.98
N GLU A 414 19.86 -24.03 -8.82
CA GLU A 414 20.48 -24.60 -7.61
C GLU A 414 20.84 -26.08 -7.82
N ASN A 415 19.93 -26.87 -8.41
CA ASN A 415 20.19 -28.28 -8.73
C ASN A 415 21.32 -28.44 -9.75
N GLN A 416 21.34 -27.63 -10.82
CA GLN A 416 22.42 -27.66 -11.81
C GLN A 416 23.77 -27.26 -11.20
N GLY A 417 23.78 -26.29 -10.28
CA GLY A 417 24.98 -25.90 -9.55
C GLY A 417 25.53 -27.02 -8.65
N ARG A 418 24.65 -27.82 -8.03
CA ARG A 418 25.05 -29.00 -7.24
C ARG A 418 25.51 -30.18 -8.10
N GLU A 419 24.85 -30.41 -9.25
CA GLU A 419 25.27 -31.47 -10.19
C GLU A 419 26.62 -31.16 -10.82
N ASN A 420 26.87 -29.89 -11.19
CA ASN A 420 28.19 -29.46 -11.69
C ASN A 420 29.28 -29.42 -10.60
N GLN A 421 28.92 -29.46 -9.32
CA GLN A 421 29.92 -29.57 -8.25
C GLN A 421 30.49 -30.99 -8.11
N GLY A 422 29.96 -31.99 -8.83
CA GLY A 422 30.58 -33.28 -9.06
C GLY A 422 30.86 -34.13 -7.79
N PRO A 423 30.86 -35.47 -7.89
CA PRO A 423 31.19 -36.35 -6.77
C PRO A 423 32.71 -36.39 -6.42
N GLU A 424 33.50 -35.36 -6.75
CA GLU A 424 34.98 -35.40 -6.74
C GLU A 424 35.66 -35.52 -5.37
N ASN A 425 34.92 -35.65 -4.26
CA ASN A 425 35.55 -35.82 -2.94
C ASN A 425 34.82 -36.76 -1.99
N GLN A 426 34.16 -37.81 -2.52
CA GLN A 426 33.81 -38.98 -1.72
C GLN A 426 34.88 -40.05 -1.95
N GLY A 427 35.96 -39.98 -1.17
CA GLY A 427 37.04 -40.97 -1.20
C GLY A 427 36.51 -42.40 -0.95
N PRO A 428 37.05 -43.41 -1.65
CA PRO A 428 36.62 -44.80 -1.52
C PRO A 428 37.22 -45.43 -0.26
N GLU A 429 36.72 -45.12 0.93
CA GLU A 429 37.11 -45.86 2.14
C GLU A 429 35.89 -46.24 2.99
N ASN A 430 35.73 -47.56 3.13
CA ASN A 430 34.90 -48.29 4.11
C ASN A 430 33.39 -48.41 3.81
N GLN A 431 33.05 -49.17 2.76
CA GLN A 431 31.82 -49.99 2.78
C GLN A 431 32.18 -51.41 3.20
N GLU A 432 31.98 -51.71 4.49
CA GLU A 432 31.88 -53.09 4.98
C GLU A 432 30.63 -53.77 4.39
N PRO A 433 30.71 -55.03 3.94
CA PRO A 433 29.57 -55.75 3.40
C PRO A 433 28.76 -56.36 4.54
N GLN A 434 27.57 -55.81 4.83
CA GLN A 434 26.57 -56.52 5.63
C GLN A 434 25.25 -56.67 4.87
N GLY A 435 25.03 -57.91 4.42
CA GLY A 435 23.80 -58.66 4.70
C GLY A 435 22.48 -58.05 4.23
N THR A 436 22.04 -58.49 3.06
CA THR A 436 20.61 -58.55 2.70
C THR A 436 19.85 -59.31 3.80
N PRO A 437 18.61 -58.91 4.11
CA PRO A 437 17.53 -59.73 3.57
C PRO A 437 16.36 -58.96 2.97
N ALA A 438 15.82 -59.64 1.97
CA ALA A 438 14.58 -59.44 1.25
C ALA A 438 13.40 -58.86 2.05
N GLY A 439 12.65 -58.00 1.36
CA GLY A 439 11.21 -57.89 1.53
C GLY A 439 10.74 -56.60 2.20
N LEU A 440 10.27 -55.64 1.40
CA LEU A 440 8.88 -55.17 1.43
C LEU A 440 8.69 -54.00 0.46
N ALA A 441 7.56 -54.05 -0.24
CA ALA A 441 7.18 -53.20 -1.35
C ALA A 441 6.85 -51.77 -0.93
N GLY A 442 7.08 -50.84 -1.88
CA GLY A 442 6.22 -49.68 -2.12
C GLY A 442 6.08 -48.65 -1.00
N ARG A 443 7.07 -47.77 -0.85
CA ARG A 443 6.90 -46.49 -0.14
C ARG A 443 6.86 -45.34 -1.15
N GLY A 444 5.66 -44.81 -1.39
CA GLY A 444 5.45 -43.59 -2.17
C GLY A 444 6.12 -42.36 -1.51
N PRO A 445 6.24 -41.24 -2.24
CA PRO A 445 6.96 -40.06 -1.76
C PRO A 445 6.28 -39.47 -0.52
N ALA A 446 7.10 -39.18 0.49
CA ALA A 446 6.70 -38.65 1.78
C ALA A 446 5.91 -37.35 1.63
N THR A 447 4.61 -37.41 1.94
CA THR A 447 3.79 -36.22 2.20
C THR A 447 4.34 -35.54 3.45
N TRP A 448 4.74 -34.27 3.31
CA TRP A 448 5.25 -33.43 4.39
C TRP A 448 4.12 -33.17 5.41
N THR A 449 4.04 -34.00 6.45
CA THR A 449 3.13 -33.79 7.58
C THR A 449 3.55 -32.57 8.40
N ASN A 450 2.76 -31.52 8.27
CA ASN A 450 2.47 -30.44 9.20
C ASN A 450 3.35 -30.36 10.50
N PRO A 451 4.30 -29.40 10.61
CA PRO A 451 5.17 -29.26 11.78
C PRO A 451 4.49 -28.73 13.05
N VAL A 452 3.20 -28.38 13.01
CA VAL A 452 2.49 -27.79 14.17
C VAL A 452 2.22 -28.81 15.29
N ARG A 453 2.35 -30.12 15.07
CA ARG A 453 2.17 -31.14 16.13
C ARG A 453 3.38 -31.43 17.01
N GLN A 454 4.60 -31.03 16.63
CA GLN A 454 5.80 -31.35 17.43
C GLN A 454 6.06 -30.38 18.59
N ALA A 455 5.28 -29.31 18.75
CA ALA A 455 5.49 -28.31 19.80
C ALA A 455 4.75 -28.56 21.14
N GLY A 456 4.05 -29.69 21.31
CA GLY A 456 3.50 -30.08 22.61
C GLY A 456 2.51 -29.09 23.26
N LEU A 457 1.83 -28.26 22.47
CA LEU A 457 0.83 -27.31 22.98
C LEU A 457 -0.56 -27.99 23.06
N PRO A 458 -1.29 -27.87 24.19
CA PRO A 458 -2.63 -28.43 24.31
C PRO A 458 -3.59 -27.67 23.39
N GLY A 459 -4.30 -28.40 22.53
CA GLY A 459 -5.33 -27.83 21.65
C GLY A 459 -6.56 -27.35 22.44
N PRO A 460 -7.28 -26.32 21.95
CA PRO A 460 -8.47 -25.83 22.62
C PRO A 460 -9.62 -26.83 22.52
N VAL A 461 -10.23 -27.12 23.66
CA VAL A 461 -11.46 -27.90 23.78
C VAL A 461 -12.60 -27.05 23.21
N LEU A 462 -13.04 -27.36 21.99
CA LEU A 462 -14.23 -26.75 21.39
C LEU A 462 -15.48 -27.30 22.11
N SER A 463 -16.02 -26.49 23.02
CA SER A 463 -17.38 -26.69 23.53
C SER A 463 -18.38 -26.38 22.42
N GLY A 464 -19.27 -27.33 22.17
CA GLY A 464 -20.30 -27.25 21.15
C GLY A 464 -21.33 -26.16 21.45
N VAL A 465 -21.60 -25.35 20.43
CA VAL A 465 -22.84 -24.59 20.31
C VAL A 465 -23.32 -24.78 18.87
N LEU A 466 -24.54 -25.29 18.75
CA LEU A 466 -25.28 -25.55 17.53
C LEU A 466 -25.31 -24.31 16.61
N ALA A 467 -24.93 -24.49 15.34
CA ALA A 467 -25.28 -23.58 14.26
C ALA A 467 -26.09 -24.36 13.20
N PRO A 468 -27.16 -23.77 12.66
CA PRO A 468 -28.11 -24.46 11.80
C PRO A 468 -27.57 -24.68 10.38
N ALA A 469 -28.02 -25.79 9.78
CA ALA A 469 -27.69 -26.24 8.44
C ALA A 469 -28.11 -25.22 7.36
N VAL A 470 -27.15 -24.87 6.50
CA VAL A 470 -27.40 -24.15 5.25
C VAL A 470 -27.48 -25.18 4.12
N PRO A 471 -28.56 -25.24 3.32
CA PRO A 471 -28.65 -26.18 2.22
C PRO A 471 -27.77 -25.75 1.05
N SER A 472 -27.05 -26.72 0.47
CA SER A 472 -26.23 -26.57 -0.72
C SER A 472 -27.10 -26.25 -1.95
N LEU A 473 -26.88 -25.09 -2.57
CA LEU A 473 -27.37 -24.81 -3.92
C LEU A 473 -26.55 -25.63 -4.92
N ALA A 474 -27.16 -26.68 -5.46
CA ALA A 474 -26.71 -27.33 -6.68
C ALA A 474 -27.15 -26.46 -7.87
N ALA A 475 -26.19 -26.06 -8.71
CA ALA A 475 -26.47 -25.42 -9.99
C ALA A 475 -26.84 -26.51 -11.03
N PRO A 476 -27.92 -26.35 -11.82
CA PRO A 476 -28.22 -27.22 -12.93
C PRO A 476 -27.51 -26.72 -14.20
N TRP A 477 -26.58 -27.52 -14.72
CA TRP A 477 -26.17 -27.42 -16.13
C TRP A 477 -27.01 -28.42 -16.92
N GLY A 478 -28.04 -27.92 -17.61
CA GLY A 478 -28.52 -28.43 -18.90
C GLY A 478 -28.24 -27.32 -19.92
N GLY A 479 -27.75 -27.53 -21.13
CA GLY A 479 -27.97 -28.68 -21.99
C GLY A 479 -29.10 -28.35 -22.96
N GLU A 480 -28.80 -27.55 -23.98
CA GLU A 480 -29.26 -27.64 -25.38
C GLU A 480 -28.44 -26.68 -26.26
#